data_AF-A0A7S4QQ56-F1
#
_entry.id   AF-A0A7S4QQ56-F1
#
_cell.length_a   1.000
_cell.length_b   1.000
_cell.length_c   1.000
_cell.angle_alpha   90.00
_cell.angle_beta   90.00
_cell.angle_gamma   90.00
#
_symmetry.space_group_name_H-M   'P 1'
#
loop_
_entity.id
_entity.type
_entity.pdbx_description
1 polymer ?
#
loop_
_entity_poly.entity_id
_entity_poly.type
_entity_poly.pdbx_seq_one_letter_code
_entity_poly.pdbx_strand_id
1 'polypeptide(L)'
;MAPAEKREYKDCAKINLSRRPFLHDDVIGILKRVNGSISWKNLEWLMNGIVCHTTIRRHVMSLESFKYRKNRVFPLLDEGSMLRRRKWAEGFWVFWETAKILVSTKILYLQMDEKWFYAIVCRTNIKTIVSLGIDRAVQKIYHKGHLHKVMGICFTAFLLDENNIEKGGK
;
A
#
# COMPACT_ATOMS: atom_id res chain seq x y z
N MET A 1 31.68 -27.71 17.82
CA MET A 1 30.33 -28.04 18.35
C MET A 1 30.48 -29.08 19.45
N ALA A 2 29.99 -28.74 20.63
CA ALA A 2 29.96 -29.62 21.79
C ALA A 2 29.03 -30.82 21.55
N PRO A 3 29.21 -31.96 22.26
CA PRO A 3 28.36 -33.16 22.09
C PRO A 3 26.87 -32.90 22.31
N ALA A 4 26.52 -31.98 23.22
CA ALA A 4 25.14 -31.58 23.51
C ALA A 4 24.47 -30.87 22.32
N GLU A 5 25.15 -29.89 21.73
CA GLU A 5 24.66 -29.13 20.55
C GLU A 5 24.40 -30.05 19.34
N LYS A 6 25.22 -31.09 19.16
CA LYS A 6 25.02 -32.08 18.09
C LYS A 6 23.77 -32.93 18.29
N ARG A 7 23.39 -33.22 19.55
CA ARG A 7 22.19 -33.99 19.88
C ARG A 7 20.94 -33.15 19.62
N GLU A 8 20.93 -31.92 20.11
CA GLU A 8 19.85 -30.96 19.88
C GLU A 8 19.61 -30.74 18.38
N TYR A 9 20.68 -30.55 17.60
CA TYR A 9 20.56 -30.39 16.14
C TYR A 9 19.91 -31.61 15.47
N LYS A 10 20.29 -32.84 15.87
CA LYS A 10 19.71 -34.07 15.34
C LYS A 10 18.23 -34.22 15.69
N ASP A 11 17.85 -33.81 16.90
CA ASP A 11 16.45 -33.87 17.35
C ASP A 11 15.59 -32.83 16.61
N CYS A 12 16.08 -31.60 16.41
CA CYS A 12 15.44 -30.60 15.55
C CYS A 12 15.31 -31.08 14.10
N ALA A 13 16.34 -31.75 13.55
CA ALA A 13 16.30 -32.29 12.20
C ALA A 13 15.20 -33.36 12.03
N LYS A 14 15.02 -34.25 13.01
CA LYS A 14 13.94 -35.25 13.01
C LYS A 14 12.55 -34.61 13.06
N ILE A 15 12.38 -33.56 13.87
CA ILE A 15 11.13 -32.80 13.93
C ILE A 15 10.84 -32.11 12.59
N ASN A 16 11.86 -31.55 11.94
CA ASN A 16 11.68 -30.91 10.63
C ASN A 16 11.32 -31.94 9.54
N LEU A 17 11.91 -33.14 9.61
CA LEU A 17 11.57 -34.24 8.70
C LEU A 17 10.12 -34.71 8.86
N SER A 18 9.60 -34.80 10.09
CA SER A 18 8.21 -35.20 10.32
C SER A 18 7.20 -34.15 9.89
N ARG A 19 7.59 -32.87 9.86
CA ARG A 19 6.75 -31.75 9.38
C ARG A 19 6.70 -31.59 7.87
N ARG A 20 7.62 -32.22 7.13
CA ARG A 20 7.73 -32.14 5.65
C ARG A 20 6.39 -32.29 4.90
N PRO A 21 5.52 -33.27 5.18
CA PRO A 21 4.27 -33.44 4.44
C PRO A 21 3.28 -32.28 4.65
N PHE A 22 3.36 -31.57 5.77
CA PHE A 22 2.41 -30.51 6.13
C PHE A 22 2.90 -29.10 5.76
N LEU A 23 4.12 -28.95 5.22
CA LEU A 23 4.71 -27.65 4.93
C LEU A 23 3.87 -26.82 3.95
N HIS A 24 3.21 -27.48 2.98
CA HIS A 24 2.29 -26.80 2.07
C HIS A 24 1.12 -26.19 2.84
N ASP A 25 0.43 -27.01 3.64
CA ASP A 25 -0.75 -26.60 4.40
C ASP A 25 -0.41 -25.56 5.46
N ASP A 26 0.76 -25.66 6.09
CA ASP A 26 1.27 -24.65 7.02
C ASP A 26 1.42 -23.28 6.32
N VAL A 27 2.04 -23.24 5.14
CA VAL A 27 2.21 -22.00 4.36
C VAL A 27 0.86 -21.43 3.94
N ILE A 28 -0.05 -22.26 3.42
CA ILE A 28 -1.38 -21.82 3.01
C ILE A 28 -2.22 -21.37 4.22
N GLY A 29 -2.13 -22.07 5.35
CA GLY A 29 -2.82 -21.73 6.59
C GLY A 29 -2.38 -20.36 7.14
N ILE A 30 -1.08 -20.06 7.09
CA ILE A 30 -0.56 -18.73 7.46
C ILE A 30 -1.08 -17.68 6.48
N LEU A 31 -1.01 -17.94 5.16
CA LEU A 31 -1.46 -17.00 4.14
C LEU A 31 -2.96 -16.71 4.23
N LYS A 32 -3.79 -17.70 4.55
CA LYS A 32 -5.23 -17.54 4.82
C LYS A 32 -5.46 -16.64 6.04
N ARG A 33 -4.77 -16.91 7.15
CA ARG A 33 -4.91 -16.14 8.41
C ARG A 33 -4.60 -14.65 8.22
N VAL A 34 -3.54 -14.34 7.49
CA VAL A 34 -3.10 -12.95 7.24
C VAL A 34 -3.68 -12.35 5.95
N ASN A 35 -4.55 -13.12 5.28
CA ASN A 35 -5.12 -12.81 3.97
C ASN A 35 -4.10 -12.27 2.96
N GLY A 36 -2.96 -12.98 2.85
CA GLY A 36 -1.86 -12.65 1.95
C GLY A 36 -1.02 -11.41 2.31
N SER A 37 -1.34 -10.70 3.40
CA SER A 37 -0.69 -9.45 3.82
C SER A 37 0.55 -9.66 4.69
N ILE A 38 1.51 -10.42 4.20
CA ILE A 38 2.77 -10.74 4.91
C ILE A 38 3.98 -10.63 3.97
N SER A 39 5.16 -10.27 4.48
CA SER A 39 6.41 -10.34 3.69
C SER A 39 6.88 -11.79 3.56
N TRP A 40 7.65 -12.12 2.52
CA TRP A 40 8.20 -13.47 2.38
C TRP A 40 9.15 -13.83 3.53
N LYS A 41 9.93 -12.87 4.03
CA LYS A 41 10.84 -13.06 5.18
C LYS A 41 10.07 -13.31 6.49
N ASN A 42 8.96 -12.61 6.72
CA ASN A 42 8.14 -12.87 7.90
C ASN A 42 7.41 -14.22 7.79
N LEU A 43 7.08 -14.66 6.58
CA LEU A 43 6.50 -15.98 6.35
C LEU A 43 7.53 -17.09 6.67
N GLU A 44 8.78 -16.94 6.24
CA GLU A 44 9.90 -17.82 6.66
C GLU A 44 10.06 -17.85 8.18
N TRP A 45 10.01 -16.69 8.84
CA TRP A 45 10.12 -16.60 10.29
C TRP A 45 8.98 -17.35 11.01
N LEU A 46 7.73 -17.21 10.53
CA LEU A 46 6.59 -17.97 11.07
C LEU A 46 6.66 -19.48 10.79
N MET A 47 7.42 -19.87 9.76
CA MET A 47 7.75 -21.28 9.47
C MET A 47 8.97 -21.77 10.27
N ASN A 48 9.43 -21.02 11.27
CA ASN A 48 10.64 -21.30 12.06
C ASN A 48 11.91 -21.49 11.22
N GLY A 49 12.00 -20.88 10.03
CA GLY A 49 13.17 -21.01 9.17
C GLY A 49 13.38 -22.40 8.57
N ILE A 50 12.40 -23.30 8.66
CA ILE A 50 12.48 -24.65 8.06
C ILE A 50 12.66 -24.56 6.54
N VAL A 51 12.03 -23.56 5.92
CA VAL A 51 12.12 -23.29 4.48
C VAL A 51 12.45 -21.82 4.28
N CYS A 52 13.47 -21.54 3.45
CA CYS A 52 13.85 -20.18 3.15
C CYS A 52 12.77 -19.44 2.33
N HIS A 53 12.69 -18.12 2.52
CA HIS A 53 11.68 -17.29 1.88
C HIS A 53 11.71 -17.35 0.33
N THR A 54 12.86 -17.63 -0.28
CA THR A 54 12.98 -17.76 -1.74
C THR A 54 12.29 -19.02 -2.25
N THR A 55 12.45 -20.14 -1.54
CA THR A 55 11.76 -21.40 -1.85
C THR A 55 10.26 -21.29 -1.63
N ILE A 56 9.84 -20.70 -0.50
CA ILE A 56 8.42 -20.43 -0.23
C ILE A 56 7.83 -19.55 -1.34
N ARG A 57 8.53 -18.47 -1.72
CA ARG A 57 8.11 -17.58 -2.81
C ARG A 57 7.93 -18.33 -4.12
N ARG A 58 8.92 -19.13 -4.53
CA ARG A 58 8.87 -19.88 -5.80
C ARG A 58 7.67 -20.82 -5.83
N HIS A 59 7.49 -21.59 -4.76
CA HIS A 59 6.37 -22.53 -4.61
C HIS A 59 5.02 -21.83 -4.64
N VAL A 60 4.83 -20.77 -3.84
CA VAL A 60 3.55 -20.06 -3.78
C VAL A 60 3.24 -19.34 -5.10
N MET A 61 4.27 -18.81 -5.78
CA MET A 61 4.10 -18.18 -7.09
C MET A 61 3.82 -19.17 -8.23
N SER A 62 4.17 -20.46 -8.07
CA SER A 62 3.82 -21.50 -9.03
C SER A 62 2.40 -22.06 -8.85
N LEU A 63 1.70 -21.69 -7.77
CA LEU A 63 0.32 -22.12 -7.57
C LEU A 63 -0.61 -21.47 -8.60
N GLU A 64 -1.59 -22.23 -9.03
CA GLU A 64 -2.62 -21.74 -9.93
C GLU A 64 -3.36 -20.56 -9.30
N SER A 65 -3.70 -19.55 -10.12
CA SER A 65 -4.38 -18.33 -9.69
C SER A 65 -3.57 -17.40 -8.76
N PHE A 66 -2.26 -17.63 -8.56
CA PHE A 66 -1.43 -16.67 -7.83
C PHE A 66 -1.34 -15.33 -8.57
N LYS A 67 -1.64 -14.24 -7.87
CA LYS A 67 -1.48 -12.86 -8.36
C LYS A 67 -1.00 -11.95 -7.24
N TYR A 68 -0.26 -10.90 -7.61
CA TYR A 68 -0.06 -9.76 -6.74
C TYR A 68 -1.17 -8.74 -6.95
N ARG A 69 -1.81 -8.31 -5.87
CA ARG A 69 -2.78 -7.22 -5.89
C ARG A 69 -2.18 -5.99 -5.23
N LYS A 70 -2.17 -4.86 -5.95
CA LYS A 70 -1.79 -3.57 -5.36
C LYS A 70 -2.89 -3.09 -4.43
N ASN A 71 -2.55 -2.86 -3.18
CA ASN A 71 -3.46 -2.25 -2.22
C ASN A 71 -3.63 -0.76 -2.57
N ARG A 72 -4.72 -0.41 -3.27
CA ARG A 72 -5.11 0.99 -3.49
C ARG A 72 -6.03 1.42 -2.36
N VAL A 73 -5.68 2.53 -1.71
CA VAL A 73 -6.58 3.27 -0.83
C VAL A 73 -7.38 4.18 -1.75
N PHE A 74 -8.68 3.92 -1.85
CA PHE A 74 -9.58 4.81 -2.57
C PHE A 74 -10.27 5.72 -1.55
N PRO A 75 -10.37 7.03 -1.80
CA PRO A 75 -11.27 7.87 -1.03
C PRO A 75 -12.69 7.33 -1.22
N LEU A 76 -13.42 7.12 -0.12
CA LEU A 76 -14.84 6.81 -0.20
C LEU A 76 -15.54 8.08 -0.67
N LEU A 77 -16.10 8.06 -1.88
CA LEU A 77 -16.83 9.18 -2.45
C LEU A 77 -18.32 8.86 -2.39
N ASP A 78 -19.03 9.64 -1.59
CA ASP A 78 -20.49 9.71 -1.63
C ASP A 78 -20.94 10.61 -2.81
N GLU A 79 -22.21 10.48 -3.19
CA GLU A 79 -22.80 11.31 -4.25
C GLU A 79 -22.67 12.81 -3.95
N GLY A 80 -22.80 13.20 -2.68
CA GLY A 80 -22.59 14.56 -2.22
C GLY A 80 -21.17 15.08 -2.49
N SER A 81 -20.12 14.28 -2.20
CA SER A 81 -18.74 14.68 -2.50
C SER A 81 -18.46 14.74 -3.98
N MET A 82 -19.07 13.86 -4.78
CA MET A 82 -18.96 13.92 -6.24
C MET A 82 -19.56 15.23 -6.78
N LEU A 83 -20.75 15.61 -6.32
CA LEU A 83 -21.39 16.85 -6.73
C LEU A 83 -20.59 18.10 -6.31
N ARG A 84 -20.06 18.12 -5.08
CA ARG A 84 -19.20 19.23 -4.62
C ARG A 84 -17.95 19.39 -5.48
N ARG A 85 -17.29 18.28 -5.84
CA ARG A 85 -16.10 18.32 -6.71
C ARG A 85 -16.42 18.82 -8.10
N ARG A 86 -17.56 18.41 -8.66
CA ARG A 86 -18.04 18.90 -9.95
C ARG A 86 -18.28 20.40 -9.92
N LYS A 87 -19.07 20.89 -8.95
CA LYS A 87 -19.34 22.33 -8.79
C LYS A 87 -18.08 23.16 -8.60
N TRP A 88 -17.13 22.65 -7.81
CA TRP A 88 -15.83 23.30 -7.64
C TRP A 88 -15.06 23.38 -8.97
N ALA A 89 -14.99 22.28 -9.73
CA ALA A 89 -14.30 22.25 -11.02
C ALA A 89 -14.94 23.19 -12.04
N GLU A 90 -16.27 23.21 -12.12
CA GLU A 90 -17.02 24.14 -12.97
C GLU A 90 -16.71 25.60 -12.61
N GLY A 91 -16.79 25.96 -11.33
CA GLY A 91 -16.49 27.32 -10.87
C GLY A 91 -15.02 27.72 -11.09
N PHE A 92 -14.10 26.79 -10.88
CA PHE A 92 -12.67 27.00 -11.13
C PHE A 92 -12.40 27.38 -12.58
N TRP A 93 -12.97 26.64 -13.54
CA TRP A 93 -12.78 26.92 -14.96
C TRP A 93 -13.45 28.21 -15.38
N VAL A 94 -14.70 28.46 -14.94
CA VAL A 94 -15.40 29.71 -15.23
C VAL A 94 -14.57 30.91 -14.75
N PHE A 95 -14.03 30.86 -13.53
CA PHE A 95 -13.19 31.94 -13.00
C PHE A 95 -11.97 32.20 -13.89
N TRP A 96 -11.21 31.16 -14.25
CA TRP A 96 -9.98 31.33 -15.03
C TRP A 96 -10.24 31.77 -16.47
N GLU A 97 -11.28 31.26 -17.13
CA GLU A 97 -11.68 31.76 -18.46
C GLU A 97 -12.09 33.22 -18.41
N THR A 98 -12.81 33.63 -17.36
CA THR A 98 -13.20 35.03 -17.17
C THR A 98 -11.98 35.92 -16.88
N ALA A 99 -11.01 35.43 -16.10
CA ALA A 99 -9.78 36.12 -15.76
C ALA A 99 -8.86 36.36 -16.97
N LYS A 100 -8.84 35.42 -17.93
CA LYS A 100 -8.11 35.56 -19.21
C LYS A 100 -8.64 36.75 -20.03
N ILE A 101 -9.97 36.95 -20.04
CA ILE A 101 -10.63 37.89 -20.96
C ILE A 101 -10.83 39.27 -20.31
N LEU A 102 -11.23 39.33 -19.05
CA LEU A 102 -11.76 40.55 -18.44
C LEU A 102 -10.82 41.22 -17.43
N VAL A 103 -9.77 40.53 -16.95
CA VAL A 103 -8.95 41.04 -15.85
C VAL A 103 -7.61 41.52 -16.38
N SER A 104 -7.40 42.85 -16.35
CA SER A 104 -6.14 43.50 -16.73
C SER A 104 -5.03 43.35 -15.68
N THR A 105 -5.39 42.95 -14.46
CA THR A 105 -4.45 42.75 -13.35
C THR A 105 -3.91 41.31 -13.34
N LYS A 106 -2.63 41.14 -13.01
CA LYS A 106 -2.04 39.80 -12.85
C LYS A 106 -2.58 39.12 -11.59
N ILE A 107 -3.05 37.88 -11.72
CA ILE A 107 -3.58 37.08 -10.62
C ILE A 107 -2.52 36.09 -10.16
N LEU A 108 -2.26 36.05 -8.85
CA LEU A 108 -1.41 35.05 -8.23
C LEU A 108 -2.26 33.86 -7.76
N TYR A 109 -1.98 32.67 -8.29
CA TYR A 109 -2.62 31.43 -7.83
C TYR A 109 -1.81 30.81 -6.69
N LEU A 110 -2.37 30.83 -5.49
CA LEU A 110 -1.77 30.21 -4.30
C LEU A 110 -2.44 28.88 -4.00
N GLN A 111 -1.64 27.82 -3.87
CA GLN A 111 -2.08 26.54 -3.35
C GLN A 111 -1.32 26.23 -2.05
N MET A 112 -2.06 25.83 -1.03
CA MET A 112 -1.51 25.28 0.20
C MET A 112 -1.96 23.83 0.32
N ASP A 113 -1.04 22.93 0.65
CA ASP A 113 -1.37 21.56 1.02
C ASP A 113 -0.63 21.18 2.31
N GLU A 114 -1.38 20.54 3.21
CA GLU A 114 -0.85 19.98 4.44
C GLU A 114 -0.80 18.47 4.29
N LYS A 115 0.40 17.90 4.35
CA LYS A 115 0.59 16.47 4.20
C LYS A 115 1.18 15.86 5.45
N TRP A 116 0.44 14.91 6.00
CA TRP A 116 0.92 14.06 7.09
C TRP A 116 1.76 12.92 6.53
N PHE A 117 3.05 12.92 6.84
CA PHE A 117 3.96 11.81 6.61
C PHE A 117 3.90 10.89 7.83
N TYR A 118 3.30 9.72 7.62
CA TYR A 118 3.24 8.68 8.64
C TYR A 118 4.48 7.80 8.53
N ALA A 119 5.09 7.45 9.66
CA ALA A 119 6.13 6.41 9.72
C ALA A 119 5.52 5.00 9.57
N ILE A 120 4.83 4.73 8.47
CA ILE A 120 4.14 3.45 8.22
C ILE A 120 4.52 2.93 6.84
N VAL A 121 5.05 1.71 6.82
CA VAL A 121 5.23 0.94 5.59
C VAL A 121 3.92 0.19 5.28
N CYS A 122 3.07 0.80 4.46
CA CYS A 122 1.91 0.09 3.91
C CYS A 122 2.39 -0.96 2.90
N ARG A 123 2.00 -2.23 3.09
CA ARG A 123 2.35 -3.29 2.14
C ARG A 123 1.56 -3.12 0.85
N THR A 124 2.26 -2.82 -0.24
CA THR A 124 1.66 -2.61 -1.56
C THR A 124 1.27 -3.90 -2.25
N ASN A 125 2.09 -4.96 -2.14
CA ASN A 125 1.94 -6.20 -2.90
C ASN A 125 1.34 -7.32 -2.04
N ILE A 126 0.01 -7.38 -1.99
CA ILE A 126 -0.72 -8.44 -1.30
C ILE A 126 -0.73 -9.68 -2.19
N LYS A 127 -0.51 -10.86 -1.60
CA LYS A 127 -0.56 -12.16 -2.30
C LYS A 127 -2.01 -12.59 -2.39
N THR A 128 -2.49 -12.91 -3.58
CA THR A 128 -3.85 -13.37 -3.82
C THR A 128 -3.80 -14.73 -4.50
N ILE A 129 -4.54 -15.70 -3.98
CA ILE A 129 -4.64 -17.06 -4.52
C ILE A 129 -6.11 -17.46 -4.38
N VAL A 130 -6.89 -17.12 -5.40
CA VAL A 130 -8.37 -17.21 -5.36
C VAL A 130 -8.82 -18.66 -5.19
N SER A 131 -8.14 -19.61 -5.85
CA SER A 131 -8.39 -21.05 -5.74
C SER A 131 -8.29 -21.58 -4.30
N LEU A 132 -7.54 -20.89 -3.44
CA LEU A 132 -7.35 -21.27 -2.04
C LEU A 132 -8.12 -20.36 -1.07
N GLY A 133 -9.04 -19.53 -1.56
CA GLY A 133 -9.83 -18.61 -0.73
C GLY A 133 -9.01 -17.46 -0.13
N ILE A 134 -7.81 -17.18 -0.66
CA ILE A 134 -6.98 -16.04 -0.25
C ILE A 134 -7.31 -14.87 -1.17
N ASP A 135 -8.42 -14.19 -0.87
CA ASP A 135 -8.86 -12.96 -1.55
C ASP A 135 -9.02 -11.79 -0.57
N ARG A 136 -8.63 -10.61 -1.03
CA ARG A 136 -8.28 -9.43 -0.23
C ARG A 136 -9.30 -9.06 0.85
N ALA A 137 -8.78 -8.80 2.05
CA ALA A 137 -9.40 -7.97 3.06
C ALA A 137 -9.16 -6.51 2.67
N VAL A 138 -10.24 -5.73 2.49
CA VAL A 138 -10.16 -4.28 2.32
C VAL A 138 -9.43 -3.72 3.55
N GLN A 139 -8.22 -3.21 3.36
CA GLN A 139 -7.51 -2.53 4.43
C GLN A 139 -8.18 -1.18 4.66
N LYS A 140 -9.09 -1.13 5.63
CA LYS A 140 -9.62 0.12 6.17
C LYS A 140 -8.59 0.66 7.15
N ILE A 141 -8.03 1.82 6.83
CA ILE A 141 -7.14 2.52 7.73
C ILE A 141 -8.02 3.43 8.60
N TYR A 142 -8.16 3.08 9.88
CA TYR A 142 -8.79 3.96 10.87
C TYR A 142 -7.96 5.24 11.06
N HIS A 143 -8.56 6.29 11.59
CA HIS A 143 -7.85 7.55 11.88
C HIS A 143 -6.68 7.28 12.84
N LYS A 144 -5.45 7.36 12.34
CA LYS A 144 -4.23 6.90 13.02
C LYS A 144 -3.72 7.94 14.01
N GLY A 145 -4.42 8.14 15.12
CA GLY A 145 -4.02 9.12 16.16
C GLY A 145 -2.67 8.81 16.83
N HIS A 146 -2.35 7.53 17.01
CA HIS A 146 -1.26 7.02 17.86
C HIS A 146 0.11 6.84 17.16
N LEU A 147 0.21 7.15 15.87
CA LEU A 147 1.45 6.96 15.11
C LEU A 147 2.25 8.26 15.10
N HIS A 148 3.57 8.17 15.15
CA HIS A 148 4.44 9.31 14.92
C HIS A 148 4.19 9.86 13.51
N LYS A 149 4.00 11.18 13.43
CA LYS A 149 3.72 11.89 12.18
C LYS A 149 4.60 13.12 12.11
N VAL A 150 5.04 13.40 10.89
CA VAL A 150 5.60 14.71 10.54
C VAL A 150 4.58 15.38 9.63
N MET A 151 4.16 16.58 9.97
CA MET A 151 3.38 17.42 9.06
C MET A 151 4.35 18.22 8.20
N GLY A 152 4.23 18.10 6.89
CA GLY A 152 4.81 19.06 5.96
C GLY A 152 3.71 19.99 5.49
N ILE A 153 3.94 21.29 5.56
CA ILE A 153 3.09 22.30 4.92
C ILE A 153 3.86 22.78 3.70
N CYS A 154 3.22 22.73 2.54
CA CYS A 154 3.78 23.24 1.30
C CYS A 154 2.89 24.35 0.77
N PHE A 155 3.52 25.46 0.39
CA PHE A 155 2.89 26.56 -0.32
C PHE A 155 3.49 26.62 -1.71
N THR A 156 2.64 26.64 -2.72
CA THR A 156 3.03 26.91 -4.10
C THR A 156 2.31 28.14 -4.59
N ALA A 157 3.04 29.00 -5.28
CA ALA A 157 2.53 30.23 -5.85
C ALA A 157 2.84 30.22 -7.34
N PHE A 158 1.82 30.42 -8.18
CA PHE A 158 1.96 30.48 -9.62
C PHE A 158 1.49 31.85 -10.11
N LEU A 159 2.42 32.60 -10.70
CA LEU A 159 2.09 33.79 -11.47
C LEU A 159 1.88 33.34 -12.92
N LEU A 160 0.63 33.37 -13.38
CA LEU A 160 0.26 32.86 -14.69
C LEU A 160 0.48 33.94 -15.76
N ASP A 161 1.04 33.53 -16.90
CA ASP A 161 1.14 34.45 -18.01
C ASP A 161 -0.24 34.70 -18.63
N GLU A 162 -0.55 35.96 -18.92
CA GLU A 162 -1.88 36.40 -19.39
C GLU A 162 -3.07 35.84 -18.55
N ASN A 163 -2.85 35.57 -17.25
CA ASN A 163 -3.84 34.88 -16.39
C ASN A 163 -4.33 33.53 -16.96
N ASN A 164 -3.53 32.88 -17.81
CA ASN A 164 -3.88 31.62 -18.44
C ASN A 164 -3.27 30.43 -17.68
N ILE A 165 -4.13 29.67 -17.00
CA ILE A 165 -3.72 28.52 -16.20
C ILE A 165 -3.21 27.32 -17.00
N GLU A 166 -3.50 27.27 -18.31
CA GLU A 166 -3.06 26.18 -19.20
C GLU A 166 -1.64 26.39 -19.72
N LYS A 167 -1.17 27.65 -19.75
CA LYS A 167 0.15 28.01 -20.29
C LYS A 167 1.29 27.84 -19.28
N GLY A 168 0.99 27.42 -18.05
CA GLY A 168 1.96 27.33 -16.95
C GLY A 168 2.46 28.71 -16.49
N GLY A 169 3.14 28.73 -15.33
CA GLY A 169 3.91 29.90 -14.87
C GLY A 169 5.39 29.72 -15.21
N LYS A 170 6.13 30.83 -15.35
CA LYS A 170 7.61 30.79 -15.31
C LYS A 170 8.11 30.54 -13.89
#